data_AF-A0A654II38-F1
#
_entry.id   AF-A0A654II38-F1
#
_cell.length_a   1.000
_cell.length_b   1.000
_cell.length_c   1.000
_cell.angle_alpha   90.00
_cell.angle_beta   90.00
_cell.angle_gamma   90.00
#
_symmetry.space_group_name_H-M   'P 1'
#
loop_
_entity.id
_entity.type
_entity.pdbx_description
1 polymer ?
#
loop_
_entity_poly.entity_id
_entity_poly.type
_entity_poly.pdbx_seq_one_letter_code
_entity_poly.pdbx_strand_id
1 'polypeptide(L)'
;MQQVQPDVIKVPSKLPSYFTILKGAFYRSESSYIQGIESWDTSRITDMNALFEDAENFNQDISKWDVSSVQDIEDMFKGAKSFNQNLSSWTFKDSVKHKDFAKSSGIENNKEKWPKNLKTTNN
;
A
#
# COMPACT_ATOMS: atom_id res chain seq x y z
N MET A 1 2.70 20.22 25.94
CA MET A 1 3.36 19.30 24.98
C MET A 1 2.87 19.67 23.61
N GLN A 2 3.74 20.16 22.73
CA GLN A 2 3.36 20.53 21.37
C GLN A 2 2.99 19.23 20.65
N GLN A 3 1.73 19.14 20.20
CA GLN A 3 1.29 18.05 19.35
C GLN A 3 2.06 18.22 18.03
N VAL A 4 3.06 17.36 17.78
CA VAL A 4 3.83 17.36 16.53
C VAL A 4 2.80 17.16 15.42
N GLN A 5 2.69 18.13 14.51
CA GLN A 5 1.82 17.96 13.34
C GLN A 5 2.36 16.76 12.55
N PRO A 6 1.50 15.86 12.04
CA PRO A 6 1.98 14.80 11.17
C PRO A 6 2.69 15.43 9.98
N ASP A 7 3.92 15.01 9.68
CA ASP A 7 4.62 15.46 8.48
C ASP A 7 3.75 15.10 7.28
N VAL A 8 3.24 16.10 6.56
CA VAL A 8 2.38 15.88 5.39
C VAL A 8 3.25 15.83 4.15
N ILE A 9 3.21 14.72 3.41
CA ILE A 9 3.80 14.65 2.07
C ILE A 9 2.74 15.09 1.07
N LYS A 10 3.12 15.92 0.09
CA LYS A 10 2.23 16.31 -1.02
C LYS A 10 2.69 15.63 -2.29
N VAL A 11 1.78 14.93 -2.97
CA VAL A 11 2.04 14.26 -4.25
C VAL A 11 1.24 14.89 -5.39
N PRO A 12 1.61 14.64 -6.65
CA PRO A 12 0.79 15.04 -7.79
C PRO A 12 -0.62 14.46 -7.66
N SER A 13 -1.64 15.28 -7.97
CA SER A 13 -3.05 14.87 -7.96
C SER A 13 -3.45 13.92 -9.09
N LYS A 14 -2.52 13.66 -10.04
CA LYS A 14 -2.66 12.65 -11.08
C LYS A 14 -1.29 12.02 -11.33
N LEU A 15 -1.23 10.70 -11.36
CA LEU A 15 -0.05 9.99 -11.86
C LEU A 15 0.01 10.14 -13.39
N PRO A 16 1.15 10.58 -13.94
CA PRO A 16 1.34 10.56 -15.39
C PRO A 16 1.20 9.14 -15.96
N SER A 17 0.55 9.03 -17.12
CA SER A 17 0.12 7.74 -17.69
C SER A 17 1.23 6.78 -18.14
N TYR A 18 2.48 7.24 -18.11
CA TYR A 18 3.69 6.46 -18.39
C TYR A 18 4.32 5.85 -17.13
N PHE A 19 3.90 6.26 -15.93
CA PHE A 19 4.36 5.61 -14.71
C PHE A 19 3.72 4.23 -14.60
N THR A 20 4.58 3.23 -14.46
CA THR A 20 4.18 1.84 -14.22
C THR A 20 4.78 1.29 -12.93
N ILE A 21 5.63 2.06 -12.24
CA ILE A 21 6.39 1.63 -11.07
C ILE A 21 6.16 2.63 -9.95
N LEU A 22 5.74 2.14 -8.79
CA LEU A 22 5.66 2.87 -7.52
C LEU A 22 6.60 2.28 -6.45
N LYS A 23 7.44 1.32 -6.82
CA LYS A 23 8.37 0.64 -5.92
C LYS A 23 9.06 1.60 -4.94
N GLY A 24 8.91 1.32 -3.63
CA GLY A 24 9.58 2.05 -2.55
C GLY A 24 9.23 3.53 -2.41
N ALA A 25 8.20 4.06 -3.07
CA ALA A 25 7.96 5.50 -3.10
C ALA A 25 7.72 6.13 -1.72
N PHE A 26 7.25 5.36 -0.73
CA PHE A 26 7.05 5.78 0.65
C PHE A 26 7.74 4.84 1.65
N TYR A 27 8.85 4.21 1.24
CA TYR A 27 9.68 3.40 2.12
C TYR A 27 10.11 4.19 3.36
N ARG A 28 9.86 3.65 4.55
CA ARG A 28 10.15 4.28 5.86
C ARG A 28 9.56 5.68 6.02
N SER A 29 8.47 5.97 5.33
CA SER A 29 7.81 7.27 5.46
C SER A 29 7.28 7.48 6.88
N GLU A 30 7.71 8.56 7.52
CA GLU A 30 7.21 9.00 8.83
C GLU A 30 5.83 9.68 8.73
N SER A 31 5.44 10.07 7.51
CA SER A 31 4.16 10.73 7.21
C SER A 31 2.98 9.79 7.42
N SER A 32 2.01 10.22 8.23
CA SER A 32 0.69 9.55 8.32
C SER A 32 -0.29 10.00 7.23
N TYR A 33 0.02 11.10 6.53
CA TYR A 33 -0.87 11.71 5.55
C TYR A 33 -0.11 12.25 4.32
N ILE A 34 -0.28 11.54 3.22
CA ILE A 34 0.20 11.82 1.86
C ILE A 34 -0.97 12.41 1.07
N GLN A 35 -1.01 13.73 0.97
CA GLN A 35 -2.08 14.46 0.31
C GLN A 35 -2.11 14.15 -1.20
N GLY A 36 -3.23 13.61 -1.68
CA GLY A 36 -3.51 13.35 -3.10
C GLY A 36 -3.35 11.89 -3.52
N ILE A 37 -2.84 11.04 -2.65
CA ILE A 37 -2.55 9.63 -2.96
C ILE A 37 -3.82 8.80 -3.23
N GLU A 38 -4.94 9.21 -2.63
CA GLU A 38 -6.26 8.59 -2.77
C GLU A 38 -6.85 8.77 -4.18
N SER A 39 -6.33 9.73 -4.94
CA SER A 39 -6.82 10.12 -6.28
C SER A 39 -6.02 9.49 -7.43
N TRP A 40 -4.96 8.75 -7.12
CA TRP A 40 -4.11 8.12 -8.12
C TRP A 40 -4.85 7.03 -8.89
N ASP A 41 -4.79 7.12 -10.22
CA ASP A 41 -5.16 6.01 -11.11
C ASP A 41 -4.00 5.01 -11.15
N THR A 42 -4.18 3.88 -10.46
CA THR A 42 -3.16 2.82 -10.36
C THR A 42 -3.36 1.69 -11.37
N SER A 43 -4.33 1.80 -12.28
CA SER A 43 -4.72 0.71 -13.23
C SER A 43 -3.59 0.25 -14.15
N ARG A 44 -2.53 1.06 -14.30
CA ARG A 44 -1.35 0.78 -15.12
C ARG A 44 -0.10 0.39 -14.32
N ILE A 45 -0.15 0.47 -13.00
CA ILE A 45 0.99 0.16 -12.15
C ILE A 45 1.22 -1.35 -12.18
N THR A 46 2.47 -1.74 -12.40
CA THR A 46 2.93 -3.12 -12.48
C THR A 46 3.79 -3.50 -11.27
N ASP A 47 4.41 -2.55 -10.58
CA ASP A 47 5.32 -2.78 -9.47
C ASP A 47 5.01 -1.83 -8.29
N MET A 48 4.63 -2.42 -7.15
CA MET A 48 4.41 -1.74 -5.86
C MET A 48 5.26 -2.38 -4.74
N ASN A 49 6.36 -3.04 -5.10
CA ASN A 49 7.31 -3.64 -4.15
C ASN A 49 7.75 -2.62 -3.09
N ALA A 50 7.68 -3.00 -1.81
CA ALA A 50 8.08 -2.18 -0.67
C ALA A 50 7.47 -0.74 -0.64
N LEU A 51 6.34 -0.48 -1.30
CA LEU A 51 5.78 0.87 -1.46
C LEU A 51 5.61 1.60 -0.11
N PHE A 52 5.15 0.89 0.92
CA PHE A 52 4.96 1.37 2.29
C PHE A 52 5.70 0.51 3.32
N GLU A 53 6.80 -0.16 2.93
CA GLU A 53 7.60 -0.91 3.89
C GLU A 53 8.13 0.05 4.96
N ASP A 54 7.98 -0.35 6.24
CA ASP A 54 8.32 0.42 7.44
C ASP A 54 7.66 1.83 7.53
N ALA A 55 6.59 2.11 6.76
CA ALA A 55 5.82 3.34 6.89
C ALA A 55 4.90 3.27 8.12
N GLU A 56 5.48 3.31 9.32
CA GLU A 56 4.82 2.92 10.57
C GLU A 56 3.54 3.70 10.87
N ASN A 57 3.45 4.96 10.42
CA ASN A 57 2.34 5.87 10.68
C ASN A 57 1.27 5.90 9.57
N PHE A 58 1.52 5.27 8.43
CA PHE A 58 0.62 5.34 7.28
C PHE A 58 -0.66 4.52 7.51
N ASN A 59 -1.83 5.15 7.32
CA ASN A 59 -3.13 4.48 7.45
C ASN A 59 -4.22 5.14 6.58
N GLN A 60 -3.85 5.82 5.48
CA GLN A 60 -4.86 6.40 4.59
C GLN A 60 -5.60 5.34 3.79
N ASP A 61 -6.89 5.59 3.55
CA ASP A 61 -7.73 4.75 2.72
C ASP A 61 -7.27 4.76 1.25
N ILE A 62 -6.82 3.59 0.79
CA ILE A 62 -6.40 3.29 -0.58
C ILE A 62 -7.25 2.15 -1.19
N SER A 63 -8.38 1.81 -0.57
CA SER A 63 -9.27 0.72 -1.00
C SER A 63 -9.81 0.87 -2.42
N LYS A 64 -9.74 2.09 -2.98
CA LYS A 64 -10.19 2.46 -4.33
C LYS A 64 -9.15 2.25 -5.42
N TRP A 65 -7.89 1.95 -5.08
CA TRP A 65 -6.87 1.67 -6.09
C TRP A 65 -7.21 0.44 -6.92
N ASP A 66 -7.01 0.55 -8.24
CA ASP A 66 -7.03 -0.59 -9.14
C ASP A 66 -5.66 -1.26 -9.15
N VAL A 67 -5.59 -2.46 -8.60
CA VAL A 67 -4.36 -3.25 -8.48
C VAL A 67 -4.32 -4.44 -9.45
N SER A 68 -5.26 -4.51 -10.40
CA SER A 68 -5.41 -5.65 -11.31
C SER A 68 -4.23 -5.85 -12.27
N SER A 69 -3.43 -4.81 -12.51
CA SER A 69 -2.22 -4.85 -13.35
C SER A 69 -0.94 -5.17 -12.59
N VAL A 70 -0.95 -5.11 -11.25
CA VAL A 70 0.24 -5.23 -10.40
C VAL A 70 0.75 -6.66 -10.39
N GLN A 71 2.08 -6.80 -10.50
CA GLN A 71 2.77 -8.09 -10.59
C GLN A 71 3.69 -8.33 -9.37
N ASP A 72 4.09 -7.27 -8.67
CA ASP A 72 4.97 -7.35 -7.51
C ASP A 72 4.46 -6.43 -6.39
N ILE A 73 4.19 -7.05 -5.23
CA ILE A 73 3.77 -6.41 -3.98
C ILE A 73 4.57 -6.98 -2.80
N GLU A 74 5.74 -7.57 -3.04
CA GLU A 74 6.57 -8.08 -1.94
C GLU A 74 6.89 -6.92 -0.98
N ASP A 75 6.83 -7.21 0.32
CA ASP A 75 7.08 -6.26 1.40
C ASP A 75 6.17 -4.99 1.41
N MET A 76 5.13 -4.88 0.57
CA MET A 76 4.39 -3.62 0.34
C MET A 76 3.94 -2.88 1.61
N PHE A 77 3.44 -3.58 2.62
CA PHE A 77 3.04 -3.04 3.92
C PHE A 77 3.84 -3.64 5.08
N LYS A 78 4.96 -4.30 4.81
CA LYS A 78 5.76 -4.90 5.88
C LYS A 78 6.21 -3.83 6.86
N GLY A 79 5.98 -4.05 8.15
CA GLY A 79 6.30 -3.06 9.19
C GLY A 79 5.41 -1.81 9.20
N ALA A 80 4.37 -1.70 8.35
CA ALA A 80 3.40 -0.60 8.39
C ALA A 80 2.42 -0.77 9.57
N LYS A 81 2.92 -0.52 10.78
CA LYS A 81 2.24 -0.84 12.06
C LYS A 81 0.85 -0.24 12.19
N SER A 82 0.63 0.98 11.71
CA SER A 82 -0.66 1.66 11.81
C SER A 82 -1.66 1.28 10.71
N PHE A 83 -1.21 0.60 9.65
CA PHE A 83 -2.04 0.34 8.48
C PHE A 83 -3.10 -0.73 8.75
N ASN A 84 -4.39 -0.38 8.67
CA ASN A 84 -5.51 -1.26 8.99
C ASN A 84 -6.74 -1.03 8.08
N GLN A 85 -6.50 -0.60 6.83
CA GLN A 85 -7.55 -0.34 5.86
C GLN A 85 -8.15 -1.63 5.30
N ASN A 86 -9.38 -1.56 4.80
CA ASN A 86 -10.05 -2.70 4.20
C ASN A 86 -9.65 -2.83 2.73
N LEU A 87 -8.86 -3.86 2.41
CA LEU A 87 -8.41 -4.18 1.04
C LEU A 87 -9.18 -5.35 0.41
N SER A 88 -10.31 -5.76 0.98
CA SER A 88 -11.08 -6.92 0.50
C SER A 88 -11.66 -6.76 -0.92
N SER A 89 -11.71 -5.54 -1.44
CA SER A 89 -12.06 -5.24 -2.84
C SER A 89 -10.92 -5.54 -3.82
N TRP A 90 -9.67 -5.55 -3.35
CA TRP A 90 -8.52 -5.75 -4.21
C TRP A 90 -8.44 -7.18 -4.73
N THR A 91 -8.12 -7.29 -6.02
CA THR A 91 -7.87 -8.56 -6.70
C THR A 91 -6.65 -8.37 -7.60
N PHE A 92 -5.58 -9.09 -7.31
CA PHE A 92 -4.35 -9.09 -8.12
C PHE A 92 -4.41 -10.13 -9.24
N LYS A 93 -3.40 -10.14 -10.12
CA LYS A 93 -3.15 -11.30 -10.98
C LYS A 93 -2.76 -12.52 -10.16
N ASP A 94 -3.12 -13.72 -10.62
CA ASP A 94 -2.83 -14.98 -9.91
C ASP A 94 -1.34 -15.21 -9.66
N SER A 95 -0.46 -14.65 -10.50
CA SER A 95 1.00 -14.75 -10.41
C SER A 95 1.68 -13.61 -9.63
N VAL A 96 0.91 -12.80 -8.90
CA VAL A 96 1.49 -11.68 -8.13
C VAL A 96 2.49 -12.19 -7.09
N LYS A 97 3.68 -11.61 -7.07
CA LYS A 97 4.66 -11.86 -6.01
C LYS A 97 4.25 -11.08 -4.77
N HIS A 98 4.11 -11.77 -3.64
CA HIS A 98 3.50 -11.19 -2.44
C HIS A 98 4.16 -11.65 -1.14
N LYS A 99 5.44 -12.04 -1.21
CA LYS A 99 6.22 -12.40 -0.03
C LYS A 99 6.17 -11.28 1.01
N ASP A 100 5.92 -11.65 2.26
CA ASP A 100 5.91 -10.73 3.41
C ASP A 100 4.99 -9.50 3.22
N PHE A 101 4.00 -9.55 2.31
CA PHE A 101 3.13 -8.42 1.90
C PHE A 101 2.66 -7.51 3.04
N ALA A 102 2.26 -8.10 4.17
CA ALA A 102 1.75 -7.39 5.33
C ALA A 102 2.40 -7.85 6.65
N LYS A 103 3.61 -8.43 6.60
CA LYS A 103 4.28 -8.94 7.80
C LYS A 103 4.58 -7.82 8.79
N SER A 104 4.30 -8.03 10.07
CA SER A 104 4.49 -7.04 11.15
C SER A 104 3.75 -5.72 10.94
N SER A 105 2.64 -5.74 10.19
CA SER A 105 1.78 -4.58 9.92
C SER A 105 0.50 -4.64 10.73
N GLY A 106 -0.25 -3.53 10.78
CA GLY A 106 -1.54 -3.46 11.47
C GLY A 106 -2.62 -4.38 10.86
N ILE A 107 -2.46 -4.80 9.61
CA ILE A 107 -3.43 -5.65 8.90
C ILE A 107 -3.02 -7.14 8.92
N GLU A 108 -1.82 -7.50 9.39
CA GLU A 108 -1.26 -8.87 9.32
C GLU A 108 -2.24 -9.95 9.80
N ASN A 109 -2.82 -9.71 10.98
CA ASN A 109 -3.69 -10.66 11.68
C ASN A 109 -5.18 -10.49 11.31
N ASN A 110 -5.53 -9.58 10.39
CA ASN A 110 -6.90 -9.34 9.96
C ASN A 110 -7.12 -9.78 8.49
N LYS A 111 -7.16 -11.10 8.27
CA LYS A 111 -7.30 -11.71 6.93
C LYS A 111 -8.61 -11.35 6.23
N GLU A 112 -9.65 -10.94 6.95
CA GLU A 112 -10.91 -10.49 6.34
C GLU A 112 -10.73 -9.22 5.51
N LYS A 113 -9.81 -8.35 5.96
CA LYS A 113 -9.43 -7.12 5.27
C LYS A 113 -8.38 -7.32 4.19
N TRP A 114 -7.80 -8.52 4.05
CA TRP A 114 -6.82 -8.78 3.01
C TRP A 114 -7.44 -8.81 1.60
N PRO A 115 -6.64 -8.58 0.55
CA PRO A 115 -7.02 -8.76 -0.84
C PRO A 115 -7.65 -10.13 -1.10
N LYS A 116 -8.69 -10.17 -1.94
CA LYS A 116 -9.57 -11.34 -2.11
C LYS A 116 -8.81 -12.62 -2.41
N ASN A 117 -7.81 -12.55 -3.29
CA ASN A 117 -7.00 -13.69 -3.73
C ASN A 117 -5.72 -13.93 -2.90
N LEU A 118 -5.53 -13.22 -1.79
CA LEU A 118 -4.42 -13.43 -0.85
C LEU A 118 -4.88 -13.94 0.54
N LYS A 119 -6.20 -14.10 0.76
CA LYS A 119 -6.73 -14.59 2.04
C LYS A 119 -6.34 -16.03 2.37
N THR A 120 -5.97 -16.81 1.37
CA THR A 120 -5.76 -18.27 1.45
C THR A 120 -4.29 -18.67 1.34
N THR A 121 -3.36 -17.73 1.21
CA THR A 121 -1.92 -18.05 1.11
C THR A 121 -1.29 -18.12 2.50
N ASN A 122 -0.68 -19.27 2.79
CA ASN A 122 0.20 -19.41 3.95
C ASN A 122 1.53 -18.73 3.57
N ASN A 123 1.93 -17.72 4.34
CA ASN A 123 3.25 -17.06 4.23
C ASN A 123 4.39 -18.08 4.41
#